data_AF-A0A960SPF3-F1
#
_entry.id   AF-A0A960SPF3-F1
#
_cell.length_a   1.000
_cell.length_b   1.000
_cell.length_c   1.000
_cell.angle_alpha   90.00
_cell.angle_beta   90.00
_cell.angle_gamma   90.00
#
_symmetry.space_group_name_H-M   'P 1'
#
loop_
_entity.id
_entity.type
_entity.pdbx_description
1 polymer ?
#
loop_
_entity_poly.entity_id
_entity_poly.type
_entity_poly.pdbx_seq_one_letter_code
_entity_poly.pdbx_strand_id
1 'polypeptide(L)'
;MADDAPTTCLAGPAVVAASRPERIPGPLLLLLRINLLQAWRKVLGVGQASPLLTLLIGLFLVGYASLAFALFDRALRFAGSFPGLGPVLIERMLFLLFACLFGLLLVSNLIISYTNLFRNREVWFLLPQPVPPQVIFQWKFIESAVLASWAFLFLIAPLLTAYGLRQEAPWHFYPFTLLLIALFIILPGVAGSYLAALTARFLDRRAFQIAALTLAAGAVLGSFLYFRPDVVTDEDLESRVLVVLDRLLMRTRFAQYPLLPSYWLSSGVQQWAEGALAAAVFFGGVLLSNVLFLGGLMFTRMGTLFYHAAS
;
A
#
# COMPACT_ATOMS: atom_id res chain seq x y z
N MET A 1 15.83 -46.80 75.40
CA MET A 1 14.39 -47.02 75.64
C MET A 1 13.70 -45.81 75.02
N ALA A 2 12.94 -46.06 73.96
CA ALA A 2 12.20 -45.02 73.24
C ALA A 2 11.10 -44.45 74.15
N ASP A 3 10.87 -43.14 74.09
CA ASP A 3 9.55 -42.57 73.86
C ASP A 3 9.67 -41.05 73.71
N ASP A 4 9.13 -40.51 72.62
CA ASP A 4 8.50 -39.19 72.62
C ASP A 4 7.64 -39.06 71.36
N ALA A 5 6.35 -38.96 71.59
CA ALA A 5 5.31 -38.53 70.67
C ALA A 5 4.42 -37.53 71.45
N PRO A 6 3.47 -36.82 70.83
CA PRO A 6 3.38 -36.29 69.46
C PRO A 6 2.96 -34.79 69.49
N THR A 7 2.97 -34.07 68.36
CA THR A 7 1.96 -33.01 68.09
C THR A 7 1.93 -32.55 66.63
N THR A 8 0.81 -32.89 65.97
CA THR A 8 0.03 -32.07 65.03
C THR A 8 0.71 -31.40 63.82
N CYS A 9 0.66 -32.09 62.67
CA CYS A 9 0.68 -31.47 61.35
C CYS A 9 -0.69 -30.88 61.01
N LEU A 10 -0.84 -29.56 61.04
CA LEU A 10 -1.97 -28.86 60.42
C LEU A 10 -1.63 -28.55 58.96
N ALA A 11 -2.29 -29.25 58.05
CA ALA A 11 -2.27 -28.97 56.63
C ALA A 11 -3.08 -27.69 56.34
N GLY A 12 -2.39 -26.59 56.02
CA GLY A 12 -3.00 -25.43 55.38
C GLY A 12 -3.12 -25.68 53.88
N PRO A 13 -4.24 -25.32 53.21
CA PRO A 13 -4.34 -25.45 51.77
C PRO A 13 -3.38 -24.46 51.12
N ALA A 14 -2.35 -24.99 50.44
CA ALA A 14 -1.53 -24.20 49.54
C ALA A 14 -2.45 -23.67 48.44
N VAL A 15 -2.82 -22.40 48.54
CA VAL A 15 -3.43 -21.65 47.45
C VAL A 15 -2.38 -21.60 46.35
N VAL A 16 -2.49 -22.54 45.41
CA VAL A 16 -1.77 -22.50 44.14
C VAL A 16 -2.26 -21.24 43.45
N ALA A 17 -1.51 -20.14 43.61
CA ALA A 17 -1.68 -18.95 42.83
C ALA A 17 -1.54 -19.37 41.36
N ALA A 18 -2.67 -19.52 40.68
CA ALA A 18 -2.72 -19.71 39.25
C ALA A 18 -1.99 -18.51 38.64
N SER A 19 -0.73 -18.70 38.24
CA SER A 19 -0.02 -17.76 37.40
C SER A 19 -0.88 -17.60 36.16
N ARG A 20 -1.53 -16.44 36.03
CA ARG A 20 -2.14 -16.06 34.76
C ARG A 20 -1.04 -16.24 33.72
N PRO A 21 -1.25 -17.01 32.64
CA PRO A 21 -0.26 -17.05 31.59
C PRO A 21 -0.11 -15.60 31.11
N GLU A 22 1.00 -14.95 31.45
CA GLU A 22 1.40 -13.74 30.78
C GLU A 22 1.41 -14.10 29.30
N ARG A 23 0.45 -13.57 28.55
CA ARG A 23 0.47 -13.70 27.10
C ARG A 23 1.71 -12.95 26.66
N ILE A 24 2.83 -13.66 26.54
CA ILE A 24 4.04 -13.14 25.92
C ILE A 24 3.57 -12.58 24.57
N PRO A 25 3.67 -11.27 24.35
CA PRO A 25 3.25 -10.68 23.09
C PRO A 25 3.96 -11.45 21.98
N GLY A 26 3.22 -11.88 20.95
CA GLY A 26 3.83 -12.61 19.84
C GLY A 26 5.09 -11.88 19.35
N PRO A 27 6.16 -12.59 18.98
CA PRO A 27 7.46 -11.98 18.67
C PRO A 27 7.37 -10.85 17.62
N LEU A 28 6.39 -10.93 16.72
CA LEU A 28 6.01 -9.85 15.80
C LEU A 28 5.58 -8.56 16.48
N LEU A 29 4.65 -8.65 17.43
CA LEU A 29 4.13 -7.49 18.13
C LEU A 29 5.24 -6.80 18.92
N LEU A 30 6.17 -7.57 19.47
CA LEU A 30 7.32 -7.06 20.20
C LEU A 30 8.30 -6.33 19.27
N LEU A 31 8.64 -6.91 18.11
CA LEU A 31 9.48 -6.26 17.09
C LEU A 31 8.83 -4.99 16.53
N LEU A 32 7.53 -5.05 16.25
CA LEU A 32 6.76 -3.92 15.72
C LEU A 32 6.69 -2.80 16.76
N ARG A 33 6.40 -3.13 18.03
CA ARG A 33 6.36 -2.15 19.12
C ARG A 33 7.71 -1.48 19.34
N ILE A 34 8.81 -2.24 19.36
CA ILE A 34 10.15 -1.67 19.60
C ILE A 34 10.53 -0.72 18.46
N ASN A 35 10.34 -1.12 17.21
CA ASN A 35 10.65 -0.25 16.08
C ASN A 35 9.73 0.97 16.01
N LEU A 36 8.45 0.81 16.31
CA LEU A 36 7.50 1.93 16.32
C LEU A 36 7.86 2.92 17.44
N LEU A 37 8.28 2.44 18.62
CA LEU A 37 8.80 3.28 19.70
C LEU A 37 10.12 3.96 19.33
N GLN A 38 11.04 3.28 18.63
CA GLN A 38 12.28 3.89 18.14
C GLN A 38 12.01 4.96 17.08
N ALA A 39 11.13 4.67 16.12
CA ALA A 39 10.70 5.64 15.11
C ALA A 39 10.01 6.84 15.76
N TRP A 40 9.12 6.61 16.72
CA TRP A 40 8.44 7.66 17.49
C TRP A 40 9.43 8.52 18.28
N ARG A 41 10.42 7.90 18.94
CA ARG A 41 11.49 8.63 19.63
C ARG A 41 12.36 9.43 18.67
N LYS A 42 12.66 8.91 17.47
CA LYS A 42 13.37 9.66 16.43
C LYS A 42 12.56 10.88 15.97
N VAL A 43 11.25 10.72 15.75
CA VAL A 43 10.34 11.83 15.40
C VAL A 43 10.29 12.88 16.50
N LEU A 44 10.15 12.47 17.77
CA LEU A 44 10.21 13.40 18.92
C LEU A 44 11.57 14.09 19.04
N GLY A 45 12.66 13.39 18.69
CA GLY A 45 14.01 13.92 18.63
C GLY A 45 14.26 14.92 17.50
N VAL A 46 13.41 14.97 16.45
CA VAL A 46 13.49 15.99 15.39
C VAL A 46 13.27 17.39 15.97
N GLY A 47 12.45 17.53 17.02
CA GLY A 47 12.28 18.79 17.73
C GLY A 47 13.52 19.25 18.50
N GLN A 48 14.45 18.34 18.83
CA GLN A 48 15.75 18.65 19.43
C GLN A 48 16.86 18.88 18.38
N ALA A 49 16.57 18.61 17.10
CA ALA A 49 17.46 18.95 16.00
C ALA A 49 17.47 20.46 15.75
N SER A 50 18.27 20.92 14.78
CA SER A 50 18.36 22.35 14.46
C SER A 50 16.97 22.90 14.05
N PRO A 51 16.51 24.01 14.67
CA PRO A 51 15.16 24.57 14.41
C PRO A 51 14.96 24.95 12.94
N LEU A 52 16.05 25.30 12.24
CA LEU A 52 16.06 25.59 10.82
C LEU A 52 15.67 24.37 9.98
N LEU A 53 16.17 23.17 10.30
CA LEU A 53 15.86 21.94 9.58
C LEU A 53 14.39 21.57 9.77
N THR A 54 13.87 21.68 11.00
CA THR A 54 12.45 21.41 11.29
C THR A 54 11.53 22.39 10.56
N LEU A 55 11.89 23.68 10.52
CA LEU A 55 11.17 24.69 9.76
C LEU A 55 11.23 24.43 8.24
N LEU A 56 12.39 24.05 7.71
CA LEU A 56 12.56 23.72 6.29
C LEU A 56 11.72 22.51 5.89
N ILE A 57 11.71 21.44 6.70
CA ILE A 57 10.87 20.26 6.48
C ILE A 57 9.38 20.64 6.54
N GLY A 58 8.97 21.41 7.55
CA GLY A 58 7.58 21.87 7.66
C GLY A 58 7.13 22.70 6.47
N LEU A 59 7.96 23.66 6.04
CA LEU A 59 7.71 24.48 4.86
C LEU A 59 7.65 23.64 3.59
N PHE A 60 8.54 22.66 3.44
CA PHE A 60 8.52 21.74 2.31
C PHE A 60 7.25 20.90 2.27
N LEU A 61 6.81 20.33 3.41
CA LEU A 61 5.58 19.52 3.47
C LEU A 61 4.35 20.35 3.14
N VAL A 62 4.20 21.53 3.74
CA VAL A 62 3.05 22.42 3.51
C VAL A 62 3.09 23.00 2.09
N GLY A 63 4.26 23.42 1.63
CA GLY A 63 4.47 23.93 0.27
C GLY A 63 4.17 22.87 -0.79
N TYR A 64 4.64 21.64 -0.60
CA TYR A 64 4.32 20.51 -1.47
C TYR A 64 2.82 20.21 -1.48
N ALA A 65 2.19 20.07 -0.31
CA ALA A 65 0.78 19.72 -0.21
C ALA A 65 -0.12 20.78 -0.85
N SER A 66 0.16 22.07 -0.61
CA SER A 66 -0.57 23.19 -1.19
C SER A 66 -0.38 23.30 -2.71
N LEU A 67 0.86 23.14 -3.20
CA LEU A 67 1.15 23.15 -4.64
C LEU A 67 0.49 21.97 -5.35
N ALA A 68 0.61 20.76 -4.80
CA ALA A 68 -0.02 19.56 -5.34
C ALA A 68 -1.55 19.71 -5.38
N PHE A 69 -2.15 20.22 -4.30
CA PHE A 69 -3.58 20.53 -4.26
C PHE A 69 -3.97 21.52 -5.35
N ALA A 70 -3.27 22.64 -5.49
CA ALA A 70 -3.56 23.66 -6.50
C ALA A 70 -3.45 23.11 -7.94
N LEU A 71 -2.43 22.26 -8.19
CA LEU A 71 -2.25 21.58 -9.49
C LEU A 71 -3.41 20.63 -9.79
N PHE A 72 -3.78 19.76 -8.84
CA PHE A 72 -4.87 18.80 -9.03
C PHE A 72 -6.22 19.50 -9.18
N ASP A 73 -6.50 20.51 -8.36
CA ASP A 73 -7.71 21.31 -8.44
C ASP A 73 -7.80 22.05 -9.80
N ARG A 74 -6.69 22.60 -10.30
CA ARG A 74 -6.66 23.20 -11.65
C ARG A 74 -6.83 22.16 -12.76
N ALA A 75 -6.22 20.98 -12.64
CA ALA A 75 -6.38 19.89 -13.60
C ALA A 75 -7.84 19.39 -13.64
N LEU A 76 -8.47 19.19 -12.47
CA LEU A 76 -9.87 18.78 -12.37
C LEU A 76 -10.80 19.86 -12.92
N ARG A 77 -10.54 21.16 -12.64
CA ARG A 77 -11.27 22.29 -13.24
C ARG A 77 -11.25 22.26 -14.76
N PHE A 78 -10.08 22.08 -15.33
CA PHE A 78 -9.90 22.00 -16.78
C PHE A 78 -10.61 20.76 -17.36
N ALA A 79 -10.51 19.60 -16.71
CA ALA A 79 -11.23 18.41 -17.14
C ALA A 79 -12.75 18.61 -17.09
N GLY A 80 -13.27 19.33 -16.10
CA GLY A 80 -14.70 19.59 -15.93
C GLY A 80 -15.27 20.71 -16.80
N SER A 81 -14.47 21.51 -17.51
CA SER A 81 -14.98 22.62 -18.33
C SER A 81 -15.63 22.18 -19.65
N PHE A 82 -15.53 20.91 -20.00
CA PHE A 82 -16.13 20.35 -21.23
C PHE A 82 -17.60 19.97 -20.98
N PRO A 83 -18.57 20.65 -21.63
CA PRO A 83 -19.99 20.38 -21.45
C PRO A 83 -20.33 18.92 -21.84
N GLY A 84 -21.04 18.20 -20.97
CA GLY A 84 -21.47 16.81 -21.20
C GLY A 84 -20.37 15.74 -21.08
N LEU A 85 -19.09 16.12 -21.17
CA LEU A 85 -17.94 15.20 -21.16
C LEU A 85 -17.11 15.26 -19.89
N GLY A 86 -17.17 16.38 -19.16
CA GLY A 86 -16.35 16.63 -17.98
C GLY A 86 -16.42 15.51 -16.92
N PRO A 87 -17.60 15.06 -16.48
CA PRO A 87 -17.72 14.00 -15.48
C PRO A 87 -17.07 12.68 -15.93
N VAL A 88 -17.37 12.23 -17.15
CA VAL A 88 -16.81 10.99 -17.73
C VAL A 88 -15.29 11.08 -17.87
N LEU A 89 -14.76 12.25 -18.22
CA LEU A 89 -13.33 12.46 -18.34
C LEU A 89 -12.64 12.40 -16.97
N ILE A 90 -13.18 13.09 -15.97
CA ILE A 90 -12.66 13.05 -14.59
C ILE A 90 -12.67 11.62 -14.05
N GLU A 91 -13.77 10.90 -14.29
CA GLU A 91 -13.92 9.50 -13.92
C GLU A 91 -12.77 8.66 -14.50
N ARG A 92 -12.53 8.77 -15.81
CA ARG A 92 -11.48 8.04 -16.52
C ARG A 92 -10.08 8.42 -16.07
N MET A 93 -9.83 9.69 -15.81
CA MET A 93 -8.54 10.17 -15.30
C MET A 93 -8.23 9.55 -13.95
N LEU A 94 -9.22 9.42 -13.05
CA LEU A 94 -9.04 8.74 -11.77
C LEU A 94 -8.73 7.25 -11.94
N PHE A 95 -9.48 6.52 -12.79
CA PHE A 95 -9.20 5.10 -13.08
C PHE A 95 -7.77 4.90 -13.60
N LEU A 96 -7.35 5.71 -14.57
CA LEU A 96 -6.02 5.63 -15.14
C LEU A 96 -4.92 5.98 -14.14
N LEU A 97 -5.15 7.02 -13.33
CA LEU A 97 -4.21 7.39 -12.29
C LEU A 97 -4.04 6.26 -11.29
N PHE A 98 -5.12 5.73 -10.72
CA PHE A 98 -5.03 4.64 -9.75
C PHE A 98 -4.46 3.35 -10.35
N ALA A 99 -4.72 3.05 -11.64
CA ALA A 99 -4.10 1.93 -12.33
C ALA A 99 -2.58 2.12 -12.52
N CYS A 100 -2.15 3.32 -12.92
CA CYS A 100 -0.73 3.66 -13.03
C CYS A 100 -0.04 3.58 -11.66
N LEU A 101 -0.67 4.14 -10.63
CA LEU A 101 -0.16 4.07 -9.26
C LEU A 101 -0.12 2.65 -8.72
N PHE A 102 -1.09 1.79 -9.06
CA PHE A 102 -1.05 0.36 -8.73
C PHE A 102 0.20 -0.30 -9.33
N GLY A 103 0.46 -0.09 -10.62
CA GLY A 103 1.64 -0.63 -11.29
C GLY A 103 2.95 -0.12 -10.69
N LEU A 104 3.03 1.18 -10.41
CA LEU A 104 4.19 1.79 -9.75
C LEU A 104 4.41 1.22 -8.35
N LEU A 105 3.34 1.11 -7.54
CA LEU A 105 3.38 0.51 -6.22
C LEU A 105 3.79 -0.95 -6.27
N LEU A 106 3.30 -1.72 -7.24
CA LEU A 106 3.64 -3.13 -7.41
C LEU A 106 5.14 -3.30 -7.67
N VAL A 107 5.69 -2.53 -8.62
CA VAL A 107 7.12 -2.57 -8.96
C VAL A 107 7.98 -2.04 -7.80
N SER A 108 7.54 -0.96 -7.14
CA SER A 108 8.23 -0.42 -5.97
C SER A 108 8.28 -1.45 -4.83
N ASN A 109 7.16 -2.08 -4.50
CA ASN A 109 7.08 -3.13 -3.50
C ASN A 109 7.93 -4.35 -3.88
N LEU A 110 7.96 -4.74 -5.15
CA LEU A 110 8.83 -5.81 -5.64
C LEU A 110 10.32 -5.51 -5.36
N ILE A 111 10.80 -4.34 -5.75
CA ILE A 111 12.21 -3.94 -5.62
C ILE A 111 12.60 -3.75 -4.15
N ILE A 112 11.76 -3.04 -3.38
CA ILE A 112 12.00 -2.74 -1.97
C ILE A 112 11.94 -4.03 -1.15
N SER A 113 10.92 -4.89 -1.37
CA SER A 113 10.80 -6.16 -0.65
C SER A 113 11.97 -7.08 -0.97
N TYR A 114 12.39 -7.19 -2.24
CA TYR A 114 13.57 -7.98 -2.60
C TYR A 114 14.82 -7.50 -1.87
N THR A 115 15.07 -6.20 -1.88
CA THR A 115 16.26 -5.61 -1.25
C THR A 115 16.22 -5.77 0.27
N ASN A 116 15.06 -5.55 0.89
CA ASN A 116 14.93 -5.62 2.34
C ASN A 116 14.93 -7.07 2.86
N LEU A 117 14.37 -8.01 2.10
CA LEU A 117 14.21 -9.39 2.53
C LEU A 117 15.46 -10.24 2.29
N PHE A 118 16.16 -10.08 1.16
CA PHE A 118 17.30 -10.95 0.82
C PHE A 118 18.67 -10.28 0.99
N ARG A 119 18.70 -8.95 1.14
CA ARG A 119 19.95 -8.17 1.08
C ARG A 119 20.23 -7.36 2.34
N ASN A 120 19.26 -7.26 3.24
CA ASN A 120 19.44 -6.53 4.49
C ASN A 120 20.26 -7.35 5.48
N ARG A 121 21.31 -6.74 6.05
CA ARG A 121 22.17 -7.37 7.08
C ARG A 121 21.37 -7.83 8.29
N GLU A 122 20.28 -7.14 8.61
CA GLU A 122 19.39 -7.52 9.70
C GLU A 122 18.78 -8.92 9.49
N VAL A 123 18.40 -9.27 8.26
CA VAL A 123 17.83 -10.59 7.98
C VAL A 123 18.87 -11.69 8.17
N TRP A 124 20.10 -11.46 7.71
CA TRP A 124 21.22 -12.39 7.92
C TRP A 124 21.58 -12.60 9.39
N PHE A 125 21.36 -11.59 10.23
CA PHE A 125 21.54 -11.70 11.67
C PHE A 125 20.36 -12.39 12.38
N LEU A 126 19.14 -12.22 11.89
CA LEU A 126 17.93 -12.81 12.48
C LEU A 126 17.72 -14.28 12.11
N LEU A 127 18.21 -14.72 10.94
CA LEU A 127 18.04 -16.12 10.48
C LEU A 127 18.67 -17.18 11.41
N PRO A 128 19.86 -16.96 12.02
CA PRO A 128 20.43 -17.88 13.01
C PRO A 128 19.76 -17.82 14.40
N GLN A 129 18.95 -16.78 14.67
CA GLN A 129 18.27 -16.65 15.95
C GLN A 129 17.04 -17.56 16.02
N PRO A 130 16.57 -17.93 17.23
CA PRO A 130 15.37 -18.75 17.42
C PRO A 130 14.07 -17.96 17.14
N VAL A 131 14.05 -17.18 16.05
CA VAL A 131 12.88 -16.44 15.57
C VAL A 131 12.34 -17.18 14.34
N PRO A 132 11.06 -17.58 14.31
CA PRO A 132 10.53 -18.31 13.18
C PRO A 132 10.61 -17.47 11.89
N PRO A 133 11.01 -18.04 10.73
CA PRO A 133 11.18 -17.30 9.47
C PRO A 133 9.93 -16.52 9.04
N GLN A 134 8.75 -17.03 9.38
CA GLN A 134 7.47 -16.36 9.13
C GLN A 134 7.37 -14.98 9.82
N VAL A 135 7.91 -14.85 11.04
CA VAL A 135 7.90 -13.59 11.79
C VAL A 135 8.85 -12.58 11.17
N ILE A 136 10.04 -13.02 10.76
CA ILE A 136 11.02 -12.18 10.08
C ILE A 136 10.42 -11.65 8.77
N PHE A 137 9.78 -12.53 8.00
CA PHE A 137 9.14 -12.19 6.75
C PHE A 137 8.00 -11.17 6.92
N GLN A 138 7.09 -11.40 7.88
CA GLN A 138 5.98 -10.49 8.13
C GLN A 138 6.47 -9.10 8.60
N TRP A 139 7.50 -9.05 9.45
CA TRP A 139 8.11 -7.79 9.87
C TRP A 139 8.69 -7.02 8.67
N LYS A 140 9.50 -7.69 7.85
CA LYS A 140 10.12 -7.09 6.68
C LYS A 140 9.13 -6.71 5.60
N PHE A 141 8.04 -7.46 5.47
CA PHE A 141 6.92 -7.10 4.61
C PHE A 141 6.27 -5.78 5.02
N ILE A 142 5.94 -5.62 6.31
CA ILE A 142 5.32 -4.39 6.83
C ILE A 142 6.26 -3.21 6.62
N GLU A 143 7.54 -3.37 6.95
CA GLU A 143 8.56 -2.34 6.75
C GLU A 143 8.65 -1.92 5.28
N SER A 144 8.75 -2.89 4.37
CA SER A 144 8.80 -2.63 2.93
C SER A 144 7.53 -1.98 2.40
N ALA A 145 6.35 -2.39 2.86
CA ALA A 145 5.07 -1.82 2.44
C ALA A 145 4.96 -0.34 2.85
N VAL A 146 5.34 -0.01 4.10
CA VAL A 146 5.34 1.38 4.60
C VAL A 146 6.34 2.24 3.82
N LEU A 147 7.54 1.71 3.55
CA LEU A 147 8.56 2.41 2.76
C LEU A 147 8.18 2.58 1.29
N ALA A 148 7.37 1.68 0.72
CA ALA A 148 6.88 1.81 -0.64
C ALA A 148 5.71 2.80 -0.75
N SER A 149 4.88 2.92 0.29
CA SER A 149 3.61 3.64 0.23
C SER A 149 3.66 5.10 0.69
N TRP A 150 4.70 5.55 1.39
CA TRP A 150 4.72 6.93 1.93
C TRP A 150 4.59 8.00 0.83
N ALA A 151 5.38 7.91 -0.25
CA ALA A 151 5.33 8.88 -1.35
C ALA A 151 3.99 8.86 -2.09
N PHE A 152 3.38 7.68 -2.18
CA PHE A 152 2.05 7.50 -2.76
C PHE A 152 0.96 8.20 -1.92
N LEU A 153 1.01 8.11 -0.59
CA LEU A 153 0.09 8.83 0.30
C LEU A 153 0.23 10.34 0.12
N PHE A 154 1.46 10.86 0.01
CA PHE A 154 1.72 12.27 -0.26
C PHE A 154 1.11 12.75 -1.58
N LEU A 155 1.11 11.91 -2.61
CA LEU A 155 0.54 12.25 -3.91
C LEU A 155 -1.00 12.22 -3.91
N ILE A 156 -1.61 11.20 -3.29
CA ILE A 156 -3.06 11.00 -3.35
C ILE A 156 -3.83 11.89 -2.38
N ALA A 157 -3.26 12.19 -1.20
CA ALA A 157 -3.92 13.04 -0.21
C ALA A 157 -4.42 14.38 -0.79
N PRO A 158 -3.59 15.19 -1.48
CA PRO A 158 -4.05 16.44 -2.08
C PRO A 158 -5.02 16.23 -3.24
N LEU A 159 -4.85 15.16 -4.03
CA LEU A 159 -5.76 14.81 -5.12
C LEU A 159 -7.18 14.52 -4.60
N LEU A 160 -7.31 13.61 -3.63
CA LEU A 160 -8.62 13.25 -3.08
C LEU A 160 -9.25 14.42 -2.33
N THR A 161 -8.43 15.27 -1.72
CA THR A 161 -8.92 16.51 -1.10
C THR A 161 -9.52 17.45 -2.15
N ALA A 162 -8.81 17.67 -3.26
CA ALA A 162 -9.31 18.49 -4.37
C ALA A 162 -10.57 17.88 -5.01
N TYR A 163 -10.58 16.57 -5.21
CA TYR A 163 -11.73 15.85 -5.78
C TYR A 163 -12.95 15.93 -4.85
N GLY A 164 -12.77 15.66 -3.55
CA GLY A 164 -13.86 15.72 -2.56
C GLY A 164 -14.46 17.12 -2.42
N LEU A 165 -13.62 18.17 -2.38
CA LEU A 165 -14.11 19.55 -2.33
C LEU A 165 -14.88 19.96 -3.58
N ARG A 166 -14.48 19.45 -4.76
CA ARG A 166 -15.11 19.76 -6.04
C ARG A 166 -16.47 19.05 -6.23
N GLN A 167 -16.60 17.84 -5.69
CA GLN A 167 -17.86 17.09 -5.70
C GLN A 167 -18.77 17.45 -4.53
N GLU A 168 -18.42 18.47 -3.72
CA GLU A 168 -19.13 18.84 -2.50
C GLU A 168 -19.35 17.64 -1.55
N ALA A 169 -18.35 16.77 -1.49
CA ALA A 169 -18.45 15.51 -0.77
C ALA A 169 -18.60 15.74 0.75
N PRO A 170 -19.42 14.93 1.43
CA PRO A 170 -19.63 15.06 2.86
C PRO A 170 -18.35 14.69 3.64
N TRP A 171 -18.21 15.19 4.87
CA TRP A 171 -17.00 15.00 5.69
C TRP A 171 -16.61 13.52 5.92
N HIS A 172 -17.57 12.59 5.89
CA HIS A 172 -17.33 11.15 6.02
C HIS A 172 -16.66 10.52 4.79
N PHE A 173 -16.56 11.23 3.67
CA PHE A 173 -15.78 10.82 2.49
C PHE A 173 -14.28 10.69 2.80
N TYR A 174 -13.70 11.62 3.55
CA TYR A 174 -12.26 11.62 3.86
C TYR A 174 -11.80 10.40 4.67
N PRO A 175 -12.43 10.01 5.80
CA PRO A 175 -12.02 8.81 6.52
C PRO A 175 -12.31 7.53 5.72
N PHE A 176 -13.41 7.47 4.96
CA PHE A 176 -13.73 6.30 4.14
C PHE A 176 -12.71 6.10 3.01
N THR A 177 -12.35 7.16 2.29
CA THR A 177 -11.33 7.07 1.23
C THR A 177 -9.95 6.74 1.79
N LEU A 178 -9.59 7.26 2.97
CA LEU A 178 -8.36 6.87 3.66
C LEU A 178 -8.33 5.37 3.98
N LEU A 179 -9.46 4.80 4.42
CA LEU A 179 -9.59 3.36 4.63
C LEU A 179 -9.42 2.58 3.33
N LEU A 180 -10.08 3.00 2.24
CA LEU A 180 -9.93 2.35 0.93
C LEU A 180 -8.49 2.38 0.44
N ILE A 181 -7.79 3.50 0.62
CA ILE A 181 -6.37 3.65 0.29
C ILE A 181 -5.51 2.68 1.10
N ALA A 182 -5.75 2.58 2.41
CA ALA A 182 -5.02 1.67 3.28
C ALA A 182 -5.18 0.21 2.83
N LEU A 183 -6.41 -0.20 2.49
CA LEU A 183 -6.68 -1.52 1.92
C LEU A 183 -5.99 -1.70 0.56
N PHE A 184 -6.08 -0.70 -0.30
CA PHE A 184 -5.49 -0.72 -1.63
C PHE A 184 -3.97 -0.87 -1.58
N ILE A 185 -3.25 -0.23 -0.64
CA ILE A 185 -1.78 -0.35 -0.50
C ILE A 185 -1.34 -1.77 -0.19
N ILE A 186 -2.14 -2.54 0.55
CA ILE A 186 -1.77 -3.90 0.96
C ILE A 186 -1.72 -4.84 -0.25
N LEU A 187 -2.61 -4.69 -1.23
CA LEU A 187 -2.69 -5.57 -2.41
C LEU A 187 -1.42 -5.59 -3.29
N PRO A 188 -0.90 -4.44 -3.80
CA PRO A 188 0.37 -4.42 -4.52
C PRO A 188 1.55 -4.75 -3.61
N GLY A 189 1.44 -4.51 -2.30
CA GLY A 189 2.42 -4.99 -1.33
C GLY A 189 2.53 -6.52 -1.33
N VAL A 190 1.40 -7.22 -1.15
CA VAL A 190 1.34 -8.68 -1.14
C VAL A 190 1.79 -9.24 -2.49
N ALA A 191 1.28 -8.70 -3.60
CA ALA A 191 1.67 -9.15 -4.93
C ALA A 191 3.16 -8.88 -5.22
N GLY A 192 3.67 -7.70 -4.88
CA GLY A 192 5.08 -7.33 -5.10
C GLY A 192 6.05 -8.17 -4.25
N SER A 193 5.73 -8.40 -2.99
CA SER A 193 6.53 -9.26 -2.10
C SER A 193 6.47 -10.74 -2.51
N TYR A 194 5.31 -11.21 -2.99
CA TYR A 194 5.17 -12.56 -3.56
C TYR A 194 6.04 -12.74 -4.80
N LEU A 195 5.97 -11.79 -5.73
CA LEU A 195 6.82 -11.78 -6.90
C LEU A 195 8.30 -11.72 -6.52
N ALA A 196 8.67 -10.91 -5.52
CA ALA A 196 10.06 -10.84 -5.03
C ALA A 196 10.58 -12.19 -4.54
N ALA A 197 9.78 -12.89 -3.72
CA ALA A 197 10.13 -14.21 -3.20
C ALA A 197 10.21 -15.26 -4.32
N LEU A 198 9.30 -15.23 -5.29
CA LEU A 198 9.32 -16.13 -6.43
C LEU A 198 10.56 -15.91 -7.29
N THR A 199 10.88 -14.65 -7.60
CA THR A 199 12.04 -14.33 -8.45
C THR A 199 13.37 -14.60 -7.77
N ALA A 200 13.45 -14.43 -6.45
CA ALA A 200 14.66 -14.75 -5.68
C ALA A 200 15.05 -16.23 -5.79
N ARG A 201 14.07 -17.11 -6.03
CA ARG A 201 14.32 -18.54 -6.24
C ARG A 201 15.00 -18.87 -7.58
N PHE A 202 14.79 -18.05 -8.61
CA PHE A 202 15.16 -18.39 -9.99
C PHE A 202 16.26 -17.53 -10.59
N LEU A 203 16.62 -16.38 -9.99
CA LEU A 203 17.39 -15.36 -10.70
C LEU A 203 18.50 -14.72 -9.87
N ASP A 204 19.72 -14.73 -10.42
CA ASP A 204 20.90 -14.08 -9.84
C ASP A 204 20.75 -12.55 -9.72
N ARG A 205 21.47 -11.97 -8.74
CA ARG A 205 21.43 -10.57 -8.29
C ARG A 205 21.30 -9.51 -9.40
N ARG A 206 22.07 -9.64 -10.49
CA ARG A 206 22.08 -8.66 -11.60
C ARG A 206 20.98 -8.96 -12.62
N ALA A 207 20.73 -10.24 -12.89
CA ALA A 207 19.67 -10.68 -13.79
C ALA A 207 18.30 -10.27 -13.25
N PHE A 208 18.07 -10.29 -11.93
CA PHE A 208 16.82 -9.81 -11.33
C PHE A 208 16.60 -8.30 -11.49
N GLN A 209 17.58 -7.48 -11.15
CA GLN A 209 17.43 -6.03 -11.28
C GLN A 209 17.24 -5.63 -12.74
N ILE A 210 17.96 -6.27 -13.67
CA ILE A 210 17.80 -6.05 -15.10
C ILE A 210 16.44 -6.56 -15.56
N ALA A 211 16.00 -7.77 -15.19
CA ALA A 211 14.70 -8.32 -15.60
C ALA A 211 13.51 -7.53 -15.06
N ALA A 212 13.56 -7.10 -13.79
CA ALA A 212 12.52 -6.27 -13.20
C ALA A 212 12.48 -4.88 -13.86
N LEU A 213 13.66 -4.28 -14.13
CA LEU A 213 13.76 -3.00 -14.80
C LEU A 213 13.35 -3.09 -16.28
N THR A 214 13.70 -4.16 -16.98
CA THR A 214 13.31 -4.38 -18.39
C THR A 214 11.83 -4.75 -18.51
N LEU A 215 11.27 -5.48 -17.55
CA LEU A 215 9.83 -5.74 -17.50
C LEU A 215 9.05 -4.45 -17.18
N ALA A 216 9.50 -3.67 -16.21
CA ALA A 216 8.90 -2.38 -15.89
C ALA A 216 9.02 -1.39 -17.06
N ALA A 217 10.22 -1.25 -17.64
CA ALA A 217 10.46 -0.43 -18.81
C ALA A 217 9.71 -0.96 -20.03
N GLY A 218 9.58 -2.28 -20.21
CA GLY A 218 8.80 -2.91 -21.28
C GLY A 218 7.30 -2.74 -21.10
N ALA A 219 6.79 -2.73 -19.88
CA ALA A 219 5.39 -2.41 -19.59
C ALA A 219 5.09 -0.93 -19.81
N VAL A 220 6.02 -0.04 -19.42
CA VAL A 220 5.94 1.40 -19.68
C VAL A 220 6.07 1.70 -21.17
N LEU A 221 7.02 1.08 -21.86
CA LEU A 221 7.24 1.25 -23.30
C LEU A 221 6.11 0.59 -24.11
N GLY A 222 5.64 -0.59 -23.70
CA GLY A 222 4.49 -1.27 -24.28
C GLY A 222 3.22 -0.44 -24.11
N SER A 223 3.01 0.15 -22.94
CA SER A 223 1.96 1.17 -22.74
C SER A 223 2.20 2.37 -23.65
N PHE A 224 3.40 2.95 -23.69
CA PHE A 224 3.71 4.12 -24.52
C PHE A 224 3.52 3.86 -26.02
N LEU A 225 3.90 2.68 -26.50
CA LEU A 225 3.71 2.24 -27.89
C LEU A 225 2.23 1.98 -28.18
N TYR A 226 1.52 1.36 -27.23
CA TYR A 226 0.07 1.22 -27.27
C TYR A 226 -0.65 2.57 -27.12
N PHE A 227 0.00 3.63 -26.63
CA PHE A 227 -0.53 4.99 -26.56
C PHE A 227 0.01 5.89 -27.69
N ARG A 228 0.77 5.37 -28.67
CA ARG A 228 1.22 6.15 -29.83
C ARG A 228 -0.01 6.75 -30.53
N PRO A 229 -0.11 8.08 -30.65
CA PRO A 229 -1.15 8.69 -31.47
C PRO A 229 -0.85 8.33 -32.92
N ASP A 230 -1.78 7.64 -33.57
CA ASP A 230 -1.75 7.55 -35.03
C ASP A 230 -1.82 8.98 -35.58
N VAL A 231 -0.88 9.32 -36.46
CA VAL A 231 -0.83 10.64 -37.13
C VAL A 231 -2.10 10.79 -37.96
N VAL A 232 -2.99 11.66 -37.48
CA VAL A 232 -4.25 11.99 -38.15
C VAL A 232 -3.94 12.89 -39.34
N THR A 233 -4.16 12.37 -40.55
CA THR A 233 -4.20 13.14 -41.81
C THR A 233 -5.43 14.06 -41.81
N ASP A 234 -5.31 15.24 -42.43
CA ASP A 234 -6.16 16.43 -42.25
C ASP A 234 -7.66 16.32 -42.63
N GLU A 235 -8.22 15.15 -42.96
CA GLU A 235 -9.57 15.02 -43.55
C GLU A 235 -10.74 14.77 -42.57
N ASP A 236 -10.49 14.49 -41.28
CA ASP A 236 -11.54 14.12 -40.31
C ASP A 236 -11.88 15.23 -39.27
N LEU A 237 -11.95 16.50 -39.68
CA LEU A 237 -12.00 17.66 -38.76
C LEU A 237 -13.36 17.99 -38.10
N GLU A 238 -14.50 17.43 -38.54
CA GLU A 238 -15.82 17.86 -38.02
C GLU A 238 -16.54 16.87 -37.06
N SER A 239 -16.18 15.58 -37.01
CA SER A 239 -16.80 14.60 -36.10
C SER A 239 -15.94 14.30 -34.84
N ARG A 240 -14.98 15.19 -34.55
CA ARG A 240 -13.77 14.97 -33.75
C ARG A 240 -13.94 14.60 -32.29
N VAL A 241 -15.06 14.91 -31.65
CA VAL A 241 -15.16 14.70 -30.20
C VAL A 241 -15.57 13.26 -29.88
N LEU A 242 -16.60 12.73 -30.54
CA LEU A 242 -17.11 11.38 -30.27
C LEU A 242 -16.17 10.27 -30.76
N VAL A 243 -15.48 10.45 -31.90
CA VAL A 243 -14.58 9.42 -32.45
C VAL A 243 -13.23 9.37 -31.71
N VAL A 244 -12.70 10.53 -31.31
CA VAL A 244 -11.49 10.59 -30.47
C VAL A 244 -11.79 10.09 -29.05
N LEU A 245 -12.98 10.39 -28.51
CA LEU A 245 -13.46 9.79 -27.28
C LEU A 245 -13.57 8.28 -27.41
N ASP A 246 -14.29 7.74 -28.40
CA ASP A 246 -14.48 6.29 -28.54
C ASP A 246 -13.15 5.53 -28.67
N ARG A 247 -12.14 6.13 -29.34
CA ARG A 247 -10.78 5.57 -29.43
C ARG A 247 -9.96 5.69 -28.14
N LEU A 248 -10.03 6.82 -27.43
CA LEU A 248 -9.41 6.95 -26.10
C LEU A 248 -10.12 6.08 -25.05
N LEU A 249 -11.44 5.90 -25.19
CA LEU A 249 -12.29 5.00 -24.40
C LEU A 249 -11.90 3.54 -24.61
N MET A 250 -11.71 3.10 -25.86
CA MET A 250 -11.30 1.73 -26.20
C MET A 250 -9.89 1.41 -25.71
N ARG A 251 -8.94 2.35 -25.81
CA ARG A 251 -7.53 2.15 -25.39
C ARG A 251 -7.35 2.17 -23.87
N THR A 252 -8.26 2.78 -23.13
CA THR A 252 -8.17 2.91 -21.65
C THR A 252 -9.00 1.86 -20.90
N ARG A 253 -9.73 0.98 -21.61
CA ARG A 253 -10.48 -0.15 -21.01
C ARG A 253 -9.63 -1.06 -20.13
N PHE A 254 -8.32 -1.17 -20.38
CA PHE A 254 -7.41 -1.94 -19.54
C PHE A 254 -7.44 -1.45 -18.07
N ALA A 255 -7.51 -0.13 -17.84
CA ALA A 255 -7.60 0.44 -16.50
C ALA A 255 -8.97 0.23 -15.82
N GLN A 256 -9.99 -0.17 -16.59
CA GLN A 256 -11.34 -0.46 -16.13
C GLN A 256 -11.61 -1.97 -16.00
N TYR A 257 -10.56 -2.80 -16.06
CA TYR A 257 -10.77 -4.23 -15.95
C TYR A 257 -11.38 -4.57 -14.57
N PRO A 258 -12.56 -5.23 -14.50
CA PRO A 258 -13.34 -5.34 -13.26
C PRO A 258 -12.63 -6.06 -12.11
N LEU A 259 -11.59 -6.82 -12.42
CA LEU A 259 -10.80 -7.57 -11.44
C LEU A 259 -9.56 -6.81 -10.94
N LEU A 260 -9.33 -5.57 -11.39
CA LEU A 260 -8.19 -4.78 -10.95
C LEU A 260 -8.48 -4.10 -9.61
N PRO A 261 -7.53 -4.15 -8.64
CA PRO A 261 -7.65 -3.39 -7.39
C PRO A 261 -7.83 -1.89 -7.58
N SER A 262 -7.24 -1.32 -8.64
CA SER A 262 -7.39 0.10 -8.99
C SER A 262 -8.81 0.44 -9.39
N TYR A 263 -9.54 -0.50 -10.01
CA TYR A 263 -10.94 -0.33 -10.36
C TYR A 263 -11.79 -0.24 -9.10
N TRP A 264 -11.65 -1.19 -8.17
CA TRP A 264 -12.41 -1.17 -6.91
C TRP A 264 -12.17 0.09 -6.07
N LEU A 265 -10.91 0.58 -6.01
CA LEU A 265 -10.60 1.84 -5.34
C LEU A 265 -11.29 3.02 -6.01
N SER A 266 -11.14 3.16 -7.32
CA SER A 266 -11.70 4.27 -8.09
C SER A 266 -13.23 4.31 -8.00
N SER A 267 -13.88 3.16 -8.20
CA SER A 267 -15.34 3.01 -8.10
C SER A 267 -15.85 3.26 -6.67
N GLY A 268 -15.09 2.85 -5.65
CA GLY A 268 -15.43 3.12 -4.24
C GLY A 268 -15.37 4.61 -3.91
N VAL A 269 -14.33 5.30 -4.38
CA VAL A 269 -14.16 6.76 -4.18
C VAL A 269 -15.25 7.54 -4.92
N GLN A 270 -15.47 7.25 -6.21
CA GLN A 270 -16.43 7.98 -7.05
C GLN A 270 -17.87 7.82 -6.56
N GLN A 271 -18.32 6.58 -6.31
CA GLN A 271 -19.69 6.33 -5.87
C GLN A 271 -19.98 6.90 -4.48
N TRP A 272 -18.97 6.98 -3.61
CA TRP A 272 -19.14 7.64 -2.33
C TRP A 272 -19.28 9.16 -2.50
N ALA A 273 -18.50 9.76 -3.40
CA ALA A 273 -18.60 11.18 -3.74
C ALA A 273 -19.95 11.54 -4.40
N GLU A 274 -20.50 10.64 -5.21
CA GLU A 274 -21.80 10.80 -5.89
C GLU A 274 -23.01 10.49 -4.98
N GLY A 275 -22.78 10.03 -3.74
CA GLY A 275 -23.85 9.70 -2.79
C GLY A 275 -24.41 8.28 -2.90
N ALA A 276 -23.91 7.46 -3.82
CA ALA A 276 -24.22 6.04 -3.96
C ALA A 276 -23.48 5.17 -2.92
N LEU A 277 -23.78 5.39 -1.64
CA LEU A 277 -23.06 4.80 -0.50
C LEU A 277 -23.06 3.27 -0.52
N ALA A 278 -24.18 2.63 -0.88
CA ALA A 278 -24.29 1.17 -0.88
C ALA A 278 -23.29 0.52 -1.84
N ALA A 279 -23.14 1.09 -3.04
CA ALA A 279 -22.22 0.58 -4.03
C ALA A 279 -20.76 0.90 -3.67
N ALA A 280 -20.50 2.05 -3.07
CA ALA A 280 -19.18 2.37 -2.54
C ALA A 280 -18.74 1.41 -1.41
N VAL A 281 -19.65 1.08 -0.48
CA VAL A 281 -19.41 0.07 0.57
C VAL A 281 -19.19 -1.31 -0.03
N PHE A 282 -19.94 -1.68 -1.08
CA PHE A 282 -19.73 -2.94 -1.79
C PHE A 282 -18.29 -3.05 -2.32
N PHE A 283 -17.79 -2.04 -3.03
CA PHE A 283 -16.40 -2.04 -3.52
C PHE A 283 -15.37 -2.00 -2.39
N GLY A 284 -15.65 -1.29 -1.30
CA GLY A 284 -14.84 -1.36 -0.08
C GLY A 284 -14.80 -2.77 0.53
N GLY A 285 -15.93 -3.47 0.52
CA GLY A 285 -16.04 -4.86 0.95
C GLY A 285 -15.25 -5.81 0.05
N VAL A 286 -15.29 -5.62 -1.27
CA VAL A 286 -14.46 -6.38 -2.23
C VAL A 286 -12.97 -6.15 -1.98
N LEU A 287 -12.54 -4.90 -1.74
CA LEU A 287 -11.16 -4.61 -1.36
C LEU A 287 -10.78 -5.31 -0.05
N LEU A 288 -11.63 -5.20 0.96
CA LEU A 288 -11.41 -5.81 2.26
C LEU A 288 -11.31 -7.34 2.16
N SER A 289 -12.20 -8.00 1.42
CA SER A 289 -12.18 -9.45 1.26
C SER A 289 -10.89 -9.93 0.57
N ASN A 290 -10.45 -9.22 -0.47
CA ASN A 290 -9.20 -9.55 -1.16
C ASN A 290 -7.98 -9.31 -0.26
N VAL A 291 -7.97 -8.23 0.52
CA VAL A 291 -6.90 -7.93 1.47
C VAL A 291 -6.83 -8.98 2.57
N LEU A 292 -7.96 -9.38 3.15
CA LEU A 292 -8.00 -10.41 4.19
C LEU A 292 -7.57 -11.78 3.65
N PHE A 293 -8.02 -12.14 2.45
CA PHE A 293 -7.67 -13.41 1.82
C PHE A 293 -6.19 -13.47 1.44
N LEU A 294 -5.71 -12.51 0.62
CA LEU A 294 -4.33 -12.49 0.14
C LEU A 294 -3.34 -12.14 1.25
N GLY A 295 -3.68 -11.17 2.10
CA GLY A 295 -2.89 -10.81 3.27
C GLY A 295 -2.81 -11.96 4.28
N GLY A 296 -3.93 -12.63 4.57
CA GLY A 296 -3.94 -13.80 5.45
C GLY A 296 -3.10 -14.96 4.92
N LEU A 297 -3.18 -15.26 3.62
CA LEU A 297 -2.37 -16.29 2.97
C LEU A 297 -0.88 -15.95 3.05
N MET A 298 -0.53 -14.69 2.81
CA MET A 298 0.83 -14.19 2.89
C MET A 298 1.41 -14.27 4.32
N PHE A 299 0.60 -13.94 5.33
CA PHE A 299 1.00 -14.03 6.74
C PHE A 299 1.12 -15.47 7.26
N THR A 300 0.52 -16.46 6.60
CA THR A 300 0.50 -17.85 7.11
C THR A 300 1.39 -18.82 6.34
N ARG A 301 1.56 -18.64 5.02
CA ARG A 301 2.20 -19.62 4.15
C ARG A 301 3.56 -19.21 3.60
N MET A 302 3.88 -17.93 3.66
CA MET A 302 4.96 -17.37 2.87
C MET A 302 6.34 -17.44 3.53
N GLY A 303 6.39 -17.70 4.84
CA GLY A 303 7.63 -17.84 5.60
C GLY A 303 8.45 -19.06 5.20
N THR A 304 7.82 -20.15 4.75
CA THR A 304 8.52 -21.33 4.24
C THR A 304 9.15 -21.05 2.88
N LEU A 305 8.43 -20.36 1.99
CA LEU A 305 8.96 -19.91 0.69
C LEU A 305 10.14 -18.96 0.86
N PHE A 306 10.04 -18.02 1.81
CA PHE A 306 11.14 -17.13 2.16
C PHE A 306 12.36 -17.90 2.65
N TYR A 307 12.18 -18.84 3.58
CA TYR A 307 13.29 -19.64 4.12
C TYR A 307 14.00 -20.43 3.01
N HIS A 308 13.25 -21.11 2.15
CA HIS A 308 13.83 -21.87 1.03
C HIS A 308 14.51 -21.00 -0.04
N ALA A 309 14.10 -19.74 -0.20
CA ALA A 309 14.75 -18.82 -1.12
C ALA A 309 15.99 -18.15 -0.51
N ALA A 310 16.12 -18.17 0.81
CA ALA A 310 17.26 -17.58 1.55
C ALA A 310 18.37 -18.60 1.88
N SER A 311 18.05 -19.90 1.91
CA SER A 311 18.98 -21.03 2.12
C SER A 311 19.60 -21.52 0.81
#